data_AF-A0A961MT00-F1
#
_entry.id   AF-A0A961MT00-F1
#
_cell.length_a   1.000
_cell.length_b   1.000
_cell.length_c   1.000
_cell.angle_alpha   90.00
_cell.angle_beta   90.00
_cell.angle_gamma   90.00
#
_symmetry.space_group_name_H-M   'P 1'
#
loop_
_entity.id
_entity.type
_entity.pdbx_description
1 polymer ?
#
loop_
_entity_poly.entity_id
_entity_poly.type
_entity_poly.pdbx_seq_one_letter_code
_entity_poly.pdbx_strand_id
1 'polypeptide(L)'
;MMQSLWWVWIAAGLGLGILEVIVPGFLFAGFAVGAVITGGVIGLGIPGTGWMSESLINALVVFAVLSVVAWLAMRSLLGVRQGQVKKIDRDINEN
;
A
#
# COMPACT_ATOMS: atom_id res chain seq x y z
N MET A 1 1.00 25.80 2.58
CA MET A 1 0.33 25.43 1.30
C MET A 1 0.00 23.95 1.19
N MET A 2 0.87 23.02 1.60
CA MET A 2 0.57 21.58 1.46
C MET A 2 -0.51 21.04 2.40
N GLN A 3 -0.65 21.62 3.59
CA GLN A 3 -1.72 21.26 4.52
C GLN A 3 -3.12 21.45 3.93
N SER A 4 -3.36 22.47 3.08
CA SER A 4 -4.67 22.65 2.43
C SER A 4 -4.94 21.65 1.29
N LEU A 5 -3.92 20.93 0.83
CA LEU A 5 -4.00 19.96 -0.27
C LEU A 5 -3.93 18.51 0.22
N TRP A 6 -4.11 18.26 1.53
CA TRP A 6 -4.10 16.93 2.12
C TRP A 6 -5.10 15.96 1.45
N TRP A 7 -6.26 16.45 1.03
CA TRP A 7 -7.32 15.66 0.40
C TRP A 7 -6.91 15.11 -0.98
N VAL A 8 -5.95 15.76 -1.67
CA VAL A 8 -5.45 15.30 -2.98
C VAL A 8 -4.79 13.93 -2.86
N TRP A 9 -4.07 13.71 -1.76
CA TRP A 9 -3.47 12.40 -1.46
C TRP A 9 -4.52 11.32 -1.27
N ILE A 10 -5.62 11.63 -0.58
CA ILE A 10 -6.73 10.69 -0.39
C ILE A 10 -7.40 10.38 -1.73
N ALA A 11 -7.66 11.40 -2.55
CA ALA A 11 -8.25 11.24 -3.88
C ALA A 11 -7.34 10.42 -4.81
N ALA A 12 -6.03 10.68 -4.81
CA ALA A 12 -5.05 9.89 -5.55
C ALA A 12 -5.01 8.45 -5.07
N GLY A 13 -5.04 8.22 -3.75
CA GLY A 13 -5.10 6.89 -3.16
C GLY A 13 -6.35 6.11 -3.57
N LEU A 14 -7.51 6.78 -3.58
CA LEU A 14 -8.76 6.20 -4.07
C LEU A 14 -8.66 5.83 -5.56
N GLY A 15 -8.13 6.72 -6.40
CA GLY A 15 -7.91 6.45 -7.82
C GLY A 15 -6.97 5.25 -8.07
N LEU A 16 -5.88 5.14 -7.29
CA LEU A 16 -4.98 4.00 -7.34
C LEU A 16 -5.67 2.69 -6.89
N GLY A 17 -6.53 2.77 -5.87
CA GLY A 17 -7.33 1.63 -5.42
C GLY A 17 -8.32 1.16 -6.49
N ILE A 18 -8.97 2.08 -7.21
CA ILE A 18 -9.84 1.75 -8.34
C ILE A 18 -9.02 1.11 -9.47
N LEU A 19 -7.84 1.66 -9.77
CA LEU A 19 -6.95 1.12 -10.80
C LEU A 19 -6.52 -0.32 -10.51
N GLU A 20 -6.26 -0.66 -9.25
CA GLU A 20 -5.95 -2.03 -8.81
C GLU A 20 -7.09 -3.02 -9.15
N VAL A 21 -8.35 -2.60 -9.03
CA VAL A 21 -9.50 -3.47 -9.37
C VAL A 21 -9.54 -3.78 -10.87
N ILE A 22 -9.11 -2.84 -11.72
CA ILE A 22 -9.04 -3.00 -13.17
C ILE A 22 -7.81 -3.82 -13.56
N VAL A 23 -6.67 -3.56 -12.93
CA VAL A 23 -5.37 -4.19 -13.22
C VAL A 23 -4.81 -4.81 -11.93
N PRO A 24 -5.20 -6.06 -11.60
CA PRO A 24 -4.82 -6.69 -10.35
C PRO A 24 -3.34 -7.10 -10.37
N GLY A 25 -2.55 -6.51 -9.48
CA GLY A 25 -1.11 -6.74 -9.36
C GLY A 25 -0.53 -6.54 -7.95
N PHE A 26 -1.36 -6.19 -6.97
CA PHE A 26 -1.03 -5.78 -5.60
C PHE A 26 -0.14 -4.53 -5.46
N LEU A 27 0.33 -3.97 -6.58
CA LEU A 27 1.24 -2.83 -6.60
C LEU A 27 0.50 -1.52 -6.34
N PHE A 28 -0.62 -1.28 -7.02
CA PHE A 28 -1.39 -0.04 -6.86
C PHE A 28 -2.09 0.00 -5.50
N ALA A 29 -2.47 -1.15 -4.95
CA ALA A 29 -2.92 -1.24 -3.56
C ALA A 29 -1.88 -0.67 -2.57
N GLY A 30 -0.59 -0.99 -2.74
CA GLY A 30 0.47 -0.48 -1.86
C GLY A 30 0.63 1.03 -1.97
N PHE A 31 0.55 1.55 -3.19
CA PHE A 31 0.53 3.00 -3.43
C PHE A 31 -0.72 3.66 -2.86
N ALA A 32 -1.90 3.06 -3.00
CA ALA A 32 -3.15 3.58 -2.47
C ALA A 32 -3.08 3.75 -0.94
N VAL A 33 -2.61 2.72 -0.23
CA VAL A 33 -2.42 2.76 1.23
C VAL A 33 -1.41 3.84 1.62
N GLY A 34 -0.25 3.89 0.95
CA GLY A 34 0.77 4.91 1.22
C GLY A 34 0.25 6.33 1.00
N ALA A 35 -0.57 6.56 -0.03
CA ALA A 35 -1.19 7.86 -0.31
C ALA A 35 -2.18 8.27 0.78
N VAL A 36 -3.04 7.34 1.21
CA VAL A 36 -4.03 7.59 2.28
C VAL A 36 -3.33 7.92 3.60
N ILE A 37 -2.28 7.17 3.98
CA ILE A 37 -1.52 7.45 5.20
C ILE A 37 -0.84 8.82 5.10
N THR A 38 -0.18 9.11 3.98
CA THR A 38 0.51 10.40 3.78
C THR A 38 -0.47 11.57 3.87
N GLY A 39 -1.62 11.47 3.20
CA GLY A 39 -2.70 12.46 3.25
C GLY A 39 -3.29 12.61 4.65
N GLY A 40 -3.49 11.51 5.37
CA GLY A 40 -3.99 11.51 6.74
C GLY A 40 -3.02 12.19 7.71
N VAL A 41 -1.72 11.88 7.62
CA VAL A 41 -0.67 12.51 8.45
C VAL A 41 -0.62 14.02 8.22
N ILE A 42 -0.66 14.46 6.96
CA ILE A 42 -0.66 15.88 6.60
C ILE A 42 -1.95 16.57 7.05
N GLY A 43 -3.12 15.93 6.84
CA GLY A 43 -4.43 16.50 7.15
C GLY A 43 -4.73 16.59 8.65
N LEU A 44 -4.26 15.60 9.43
CA LEU A 44 -4.41 15.60 10.89
C LEU A 44 -3.37 16.46 11.60
N GLY A 45 -2.32 16.90 10.90
CA GLY A 45 -1.28 17.76 11.47
C GLY A 45 -0.55 17.11 12.65
N ILE A 46 -0.14 15.84 12.50
CA ILE A 46 0.47 15.07 13.59
C ILE A 46 1.71 15.81 14.14
N PRO A 47 1.84 16.00 15.47
CA PRO A 47 3.01 16.63 16.06
C PRO A 47 4.31 15.92 15.65
N GLY A 48 5.31 16.68 15.20
CA GLY A 48 6.60 16.14 14.76
C GLY A 48 6.69 15.75 13.27
N THR A 49 5.58 15.78 12.51
CA THR A 49 5.58 15.49 11.06
C THR A 49 5.48 16.74 10.18
N GLY A 50 5.63 17.94 10.77
CA GLY A 50 5.50 19.21 10.06
C GLY A 50 6.45 19.35 8.85
N TRP A 51 7.67 18.82 8.98
CA TRP A 51 8.71 18.81 7.94
C TRP A 51 8.27 18.12 6.63
N MET A 52 7.33 17.18 6.70
CA MET A 52 6.77 16.51 5.52
C MET A 52 5.88 17.46 4.71
N SER A 53 5.24 18.43 5.37
CA SER A 53 4.31 19.39 4.77
C SER A 53 4.96 20.66 4.24
N GLU A 54 6.26 20.84 4.49
CA GLU A 54 7.04 22.00 4.05
C GLU A 54 7.39 21.94 2.55
N SER A 55 7.64 20.74 2.03
CA SER A 55 8.03 20.51 0.64
C SER A 55 7.33 19.29 0.06
N LEU A 56 6.89 19.39 -1.20
CA LEU A 56 6.34 18.26 -1.94
C LEU A 56 7.32 17.09 -2.02
N ILE A 57 8.62 17.36 -2.11
CA ILE A 57 9.66 16.33 -2.18
C ILE A 57 9.67 15.50 -0.89
N ASN A 58 9.57 16.14 0.28
CA ASN A 58 9.55 15.44 1.56
C ASN A 58 8.33 14.53 1.68
N ALA A 59 7.15 15.04 1.27
CA ALA A 59 5.92 14.24 1.24
C ALA A 59 6.04 13.04 0.29
N LEU A 60 6.63 13.22 -0.88
CA LEU A 60 6.86 12.14 -1.85
C LEU A 60 7.83 11.07 -1.34
N VAL A 61 8.88 11.46 -0.61
CA VAL A 61 9.81 10.50 0.01
C VAL A 61 9.08 9.63 1.04
N VAL A 62 8.29 10.24 1.92
CA VAL A 62 7.53 9.48 2.91
C VAL A 62 6.47 8.60 2.27
N PHE A 63 5.75 9.12 1.27
CA PHE A 63 4.84 8.34 0.46
C PHE A 63 5.51 7.11 -0.15
N ALA A 64 6.67 7.29 -0.79
CA ALA A 64 7.41 6.19 -1.43
C ALA A 64 7.80 5.10 -0.41
N VAL A 65 8.33 5.51 0.75
CA VAL A 65 8.70 4.57 1.83
C VAL A 65 7.47 3.83 2.35
N LEU A 66 6.39 4.55 2.67
CA LEU A 66 5.15 3.96 3.17
C LEU A 66 4.54 2.99 2.15
N SER A 67 4.58 3.32 0.86
CA SER A 67 4.06 2.46 -0.19
C SER A 67 4.86 1.18 -0.36
N VAL A 68 6.20 1.24 -0.30
CA VAL A 68 7.04 0.04 -0.34
C VAL A 68 6.77 -0.84 0.88
N VAL A 69 6.68 -0.24 2.07
CA VAL A 69 6.36 -0.97 3.31
C VAL A 69 4.98 -1.61 3.23
N ALA A 70 3.96 -0.88 2.77
CA ALA A 70 2.60 -1.41 2.61
C ALA A 70 2.56 -2.55 1.59
N TRP A 71 3.24 -2.40 0.46
CA TRP A 71 3.36 -3.43 -0.56
C TRP A 71 4.04 -4.69 -0.01
N LEU A 72 5.17 -4.56 0.70
CA LEU A 72 5.87 -5.68 1.33
C LEU A 72 4.99 -6.37 2.39
N ALA A 73 4.28 -5.60 3.22
CA ALA A 73 3.36 -6.13 4.22
C ALA A 73 2.26 -6.97 3.55
N MET A 74 1.59 -6.44 2.53
CA MET A 74 0.58 -7.18 1.79
C MET A 74 1.17 -8.42 1.10
N ARG A 75 2.34 -8.30 0.49
CA ARG A 75 3.06 -9.43 -0.13
C ARG A 75 3.36 -10.53 0.89
N SER A 76 3.71 -10.18 2.12
CA SER A 76 4.02 -11.13 3.19
C SER A 76 2.76 -11.80 3.77
N LEU A 77 1.66 -11.06 3.91
CA LEU A 77 0.43 -11.53 4.56
C LEU A 77 -0.51 -12.29 3.60
N LEU A 78 -0.60 -11.83 2.35
CA LEU A 78 -1.51 -12.34 1.32
C LEU A 78 -0.79 -13.13 0.23
N GLY A 79 0.55 -13.14 0.21
CA GLY A 79 1.33 -13.92 -0.73
C GLY A 79 1.05 -15.42 -0.62
N VAL A 80 1.04 -16.10 -1.78
CA VAL A 80 0.79 -17.54 -1.90
C VAL A 80 1.72 -18.31 -0.94
N ARG A 81 1.14 -18.89 0.11
CA ARG A 81 1.86 -19.78 1.03
C ARG A 81 2.27 -21.02 0.24
N GLN A 82 3.57 -21.13 -0.04
CA GLN A 82 4.19 -22.33 -0.61
C GLN A 82 3.97 -23.48 0.37
N GLY A 83 2.94 -24.30 0.15
CA GLY A 83 2.56 -25.37 1.08
C GLY A 83 1.13 -25.90 0.90
N GLN A 84 0.28 -25.26 0.10
CA GLN A 84 -1.09 -25.72 -0.13
C GLN A 84 -1.24 -26.84 -1.17
N VAL A 85 -0.15 -27.35 -1.74
CA VAL A 85 -0.21 -28.59 -2.51
C VAL A 85 -0.15 -29.75 -1.54
N LYS A 86 -1.32 -30.33 -1.24
CA LYS A 86 -1.40 -31.63 -0.59
C LYS A 86 -0.70 -32.63 -1.51
N LYS A 87 0.55 -32.98 -1.21
CA LYS A 87 1.21 -34.13 -1.84
C LYS A 87 0.51 -35.37 -1.29
N ILE A 88 -0.33 -35.96 -2.13
CA ILE A 88 -0.93 -37.26 -1.84
C ILE A 88 0.08 -38.29 -2.33
N ASP A 89 0.85 -38.85 -1.40
CA ASP A 89 1.78 -39.95 -1.68
C ASP A 89 1.07 -41.31 -1.71
N ARG A 90 -0.24 -41.35 -1.42
CA ARG A 90 -1.07 -42.55 -1.59
C ARG A 90 -1.38 -42.72 -3.07
N ASP A 91 -0.73 -43.67 -3.72
CA ASP A 91 -1.11 -44.09 -5.06
C ASP A 91 -2.51 -44.71 -5.01
N ILE A 92 -3.39 -44.22 -5.89
CA ILE A 92 -4.77 -44.69 -6.07
C ILE A 92 -4.83 -46.12 -6.61
N ASN A 93 -3.68 -46.70 -6.94
CA ASN A 93 -3.54 -48.04 -7.49
C ASN A 93 -2.98 -49.08 -6.48
N GLU A 94 -2.64 -48.66 -5.26
CA GLU A 94 -2.31 -49.56 -4.15
C GLU A 94 -3.60 -49.92 -3.41
N ASN A 95 -4.22 -51.03 -3.81
CA ASN A 95 -5.49 -51.61 -3.31
C ASN A 95 -5.82 -51.37 -1.83
#